data_AF-A0A2S6SAZ0-F1
#
_entry.id   AF-A0A2S6SAZ0-F1
#
_cell.length_a   1.000
_cell.length_b   1.000
_cell.length_c   1.000
_cell.angle_alpha   90.00
_cell.angle_beta   90.00
_cell.angle_gamma   90.00
#
_symmetry.space_group_name_H-M   'P 1'
#
loop_
_entity.id
_entity.type
_entity.pdbx_description
1 polymer ?
#
loop_
_entity_poly.entity_id
_entity_poly.type
_entity_poly.pdbx_seq_one_letter_code
_entity_poly.pdbx_strand_id
1 'polypeptide(L)'
;MNDKPFIHLRTQSSYSLSESAIKIDKLVEMTKDFNMPAVALTDNNNMFGALEFSIKSSNKGIQPIIGTTINLFINDLHNINNNININQVTLLAKNQIGYTNLLHLSSKSHIENSHNMPDT
;
A
#
# COMPACT_ATOMS: atom_id res chain seq x y z
N MET A 1 -0.53 5.95 32.71
CA MET A 1 0.15 6.18 31.41
C MET A 1 -0.93 6.47 30.40
N ASN A 2 -0.95 7.68 29.84
CA ASN A 2 -1.89 8.05 28.78
C ASN A 2 -1.15 7.90 27.45
N ASP A 3 -0.80 6.66 27.10
CA ASP A 3 -0.23 6.35 25.80
C ASP A 3 -1.37 6.44 24.80
N LYS A 4 -1.35 7.49 23.97
CA LYS A 4 -2.34 7.64 22.91
C LYS A 4 -2.22 6.45 21.97
N PRO A 5 -3.32 5.73 21.66
CA PRO A 5 -3.26 4.61 20.73
C PRO A 5 -2.73 5.08 19.39
N PHE A 6 -1.78 4.34 18.84
CA PHE A 6 -1.16 4.63 17.54
C PHE A 6 -1.45 3.48 16.58
N ILE A 7 -1.71 3.82 15.31
CA ILE A 7 -2.01 2.87 14.24
C ILE A 7 -1.20 3.31 13.02
N HIS A 8 -0.37 2.41 12.50
CA HIS A 8 0.33 2.67 11.24
C HIS A 8 -0.66 2.57 10.08
N LEU A 9 -0.83 3.67 9.35
CA LEU A 9 -1.69 3.77 8.16
C LEU A 9 -0.93 3.69 6.83
N ARG A 10 0.40 3.55 6.90
CA ARG A 10 1.28 3.33 5.75
C ARG A 10 2.33 2.30 6.14
N THR A 11 2.13 1.05 5.72
CA THR A 11 3.10 -0.03 5.89
C THR A 11 3.20 -0.84 4.61
N GLN A 12 4.40 -1.34 4.31
CA GLN A 12 4.67 -2.13 3.12
C GLN A 12 5.13 -3.52 3.54
N SER A 13 4.58 -4.54 2.90
CA SER A 13 5.01 -5.92 3.04
C SER A 13 6.06 -6.27 1.99
N SER A 14 6.56 -7.50 2.04
CA SER A 14 7.42 -8.08 1.01
C SER A 14 6.79 -8.12 -0.39
N TYR A 15 5.48 -7.85 -0.53
CA TYR A 15 4.83 -7.67 -1.84
C TYR A 15 5.16 -6.32 -2.49
N SER A 16 5.71 -5.35 -1.75
CA SER A 16 6.41 -4.20 -2.34
C SER A 16 7.80 -4.65 -2.80
N LEU A 17 7.85 -5.23 -3.99
CA LEU A 17 9.04 -5.84 -4.57
C LEU A 17 10.23 -4.87 -4.53
N SER A 18 11.34 -5.33 -3.96
CA SER A 18 12.59 -4.57 -3.83
C SER A 18 12.53 -3.31 -2.95
N GLU A 19 11.40 -3.03 -2.29
CA GLU A 19 11.22 -1.87 -1.39
C GLU A 19 11.04 -2.26 0.08
N SER A 20 10.46 -3.43 0.36
CA SER A 20 10.28 -3.92 1.73
C SER A 20 10.62 -5.41 1.88
N ALA A 21 11.15 -5.77 3.05
CA ALA A 21 11.48 -7.14 3.43
C ALA A 21 10.54 -7.72 4.51
N ILE A 22 9.53 -6.96 4.94
CA ILE A 22 8.65 -7.36 6.05
C ILE A 22 7.59 -8.34 5.53
N LYS A 23 7.67 -9.61 5.95
CA LYS A 23 6.61 -10.60 5.68
C LYS A 23 5.32 -10.23 6.40
N ILE A 24 4.17 -10.54 5.80
CA ILE A 24 2.84 -10.28 6.39
C ILE A 24 2.72 -10.88 7.80
N ASP A 25 3.16 -12.12 8.01
CA ASP A 25 3.13 -12.75 9.34
C ASP A 25 3.84 -11.90 10.39
N LYS A 26 5.03 -11.40 10.03
CA LYS A 26 5.86 -10.60 10.94
C LYS A 26 5.23 -9.24 11.22
N LEU A 27 4.67 -8.59 10.19
CA LEU A 27 3.93 -7.33 10.35
C LEU A 27 2.77 -7.50 11.34
N VAL A 28 2.00 -8.57 11.18
CA VAL A 28 0.84 -8.88 12.02
C VAL A 28 1.26 -9.25 13.46
N GLU A 29 2.38 -9.99 13.63
CA GLU A 29 2.98 -10.24 14.95
C GLU A 29 3.39 -8.96 15.65
N MET A 30 4.17 -8.11 14.98
CA MET A 30 4.61 -6.83 15.56
C MET A 30 3.41 -5.97 15.96
N THR A 31 2.37 -5.91 15.12
CA THR A 31 1.14 -5.18 15.42
C THR A 31 0.51 -5.65 16.73
N LYS A 32 0.48 -6.97 16.95
CA LYS A 32 -0.01 -7.56 18.20
C LYS A 32 0.91 -7.24 19.39
N ASP A 33 2.22 -7.39 19.22
CA ASP A 33 3.21 -7.17 20.29
C ASP A 33 3.19 -5.73 20.80
N PHE A 34 2.93 -4.77 19.90
CA PHE A 34 2.77 -3.35 20.24
C PHE A 34 1.35 -2.96 20.68
N ASN A 35 0.45 -3.93 20.90
CA ASN A 35 -0.95 -3.70 21.29
C ASN A 35 -1.71 -2.73 20.36
N MET A 36 -1.40 -2.74 19.06
CA MET A 36 -2.10 -1.93 18.07
C MET A 36 -3.38 -2.66 17.62
N PRO A 37 -4.57 -2.05 17.74
CA PRO A 37 -5.83 -2.72 17.41
C PRO A 37 -6.07 -2.84 15.89
N ALA A 38 -5.31 -2.10 15.09
CA ALA A 38 -5.41 -2.07 13.63
C ALA A 38 -4.05 -1.79 13.01
N VAL A 39 -3.90 -2.12 11.72
CA VAL A 39 -2.75 -1.72 10.89
C VAL A 39 -3.17 -1.67 9.43
N ALA A 40 -2.59 -0.75 8.65
CA ALA A 40 -2.84 -0.68 7.22
C ALA A 40 -1.72 -1.30 6.39
N LEU A 41 -2.09 -2.10 5.38
CA LEU A 41 -1.17 -2.54 4.34
C LEU A 41 -1.33 -1.64 3.11
N THR A 42 -0.23 -1.07 2.62
CA THR A 42 -0.20 -0.08 1.53
C THR A 42 0.98 -0.36 0.59
N ASP A 43 1.01 -1.55 0.00
CA ASP A 43 2.06 -1.97 -0.91
C ASP A 43 2.16 -1.10 -2.17
N ASN A 44 3.35 -0.99 -2.76
CA ASN A 44 3.61 -0.09 -3.86
C ASN A 44 3.05 -0.61 -5.20
N ASN A 45 2.17 0.18 -5.82
CA ASN A 45 1.47 -0.05 -7.08
C ASN A 45 0.72 -1.40 -7.19
N ASN A 46 0.50 -2.09 -6.07
CA ASN A 46 -0.14 -3.39 -6.05
C ASN A 46 -0.97 -3.63 -4.79
N MET A 47 -1.78 -4.69 -4.87
CA MET A 47 -2.66 -5.18 -3.82
C MET A 47 -2.46 -6.70 -3.58
N PHE A 48 -1.30 -7.25 -3.96
CA PHE A 48 -1.09 -8.70 -4.00
C PHE A 48 -1.18 -9.36 -2.62
N GLY A 49 -0.66 -8.69 -1.59
CA GLY A 49 -0.72 -9.15 -0.20
C GLY A 49 -2.06 -8.96 0.50
N ALA A 50 -3.04 -8.27 -0.11
CA ALA A 50 -4.24 -7.79 0.58
C ALA A 50 -5.08 -8.92 1.19
N LEU A 51 -5.30 -10.02 0.46
CA LEU A 51 -6.09 -11.16 0.93
C LEU A 51 -5.41 -11.88 2.09
N GLU A 52 -4.14 -12.23 1.92
CA GLU A 52 -3.34 -12.90 2.94
C GLU A 52 -3.28 -12.05 4.23
N PHE A 53 -2.99 -10.76 4.09
CA PHE A 53 -2.95 -9.81 5.19
C PHE A 53 -4.28 -9.69 5.91
N SER A 54 -5.39 -9.59 5.18
CA SER A 54 -6.73 -9.51 5.76
C SER A 54 -7.06 -10.74 6.61
N ILE A 55 -6.79 -11.95 6.09
CA ILE A 55 -7.04 -13.20 6.81
C ILE A 55 -6.16 -13.29 8.06
N LYS A 56 -4.86 -13.05 7.92
CA LYS A 56 -3.90 -13.19 9.03
C LYS A 56 -4.13 -12.16 10.14
N SER A 57 -4.42 -10.91 9.78
CA SER A 57 -4.74 -9.86 10.77
C SER A 57 -6.02 -10.18 11.53
N SER A 58 -7.09 -10.53 10.79
CA SER A 58 -8.39 -10.84 11.39
C SER A 58 -8.30 -12.04 12.35
N ASN A 59 -7.55 -13.09 11.98
CA ASN A 59 -7.32 -14.26 12.83
C ASN A 59 -6.60 -13.93 14.15
N LYS A 60 -5.87 -12.81 14.22
CA LYS A 60 -5.22 -12.33 15.45
C LYS A 60 -6.03 -11.25 16.18
N GLY A 61 -7.25 -10.95 15.73
CA GLY A 61 -8.10 -9.91 16.32
C GLY A 61 -7.65 -8.48 15.99
N ILE A 62 -6.82 -8.31 14.96
CA ILE A 62 -6.35 -7.01 14.48
C ILE A 62 -7.23 -6.59 13.31
N GLN A 63 -7.73 -5.36 13.32
CA GLN A 63 -8.48 -4.80 12.21
C GLN A 63 -7.54 -4.55 11.01
N PRO A 64 -7.69 -5.25 9.88
CA PRO A 64 -6.96 -4.91 8.68
C PRO A 64 -7.53 -3.63 8.06
N ILE A 65 -6.64 -2.73 7.63
CA ILE A 65 -6.98 -1.58 6.79
C ILE A 65 -6.29 -1.78 5.45
N ILE A 66 -7.06 -1.92 4.38
CA ILE A 66 -6.51 -2.21 3.07
C ILE A 66 -6.25 -0.92 2.30
N GLY A 67 -5.07 -0.79 1.71
CA GLY A 67 -4.69 0.33 0.87
C GLY A 67 -3.59 -0.03 -0.13
N THR A 68 -3.15 0.96 -0.89
CA THR A 68 -2.00 0.85 -1.80
C THR A 68 -1.33 2.21 -1.92
N THR A 69 -0.03 2.23 -2.16
CA THR A 69 0.68 3.45 -2.53
C THR A 69 0.83 3.47 -4.04
N ILE A 70 0.31 4.51 -4.70
CA ILE A 70 0.38 4.63 -6.16
C ILE A 70 1.39 5.70 -6.56
N ASN A 71 2.12 5.44 -7.64
CA ASN A 71 2.97 6.41 -8.29
C ASN A 71 2.11 7.38 -9.12
N LEU A 72 2.34 8.68 -8.96
CA LEU A 72 1.77 9.76 -9.74
C LEU A 72 2.84 10.37 -10.63
N PHE A 73 2.62 10.30 -11.93
CA PHE A 73 3.43 10.96 -12.94
C PHE A 73 2.86 12.35 -13.17
N ILE A 74 3.59 13.37 -12.76
CA ILE A 74 3.21 14.77 -13.00
C ILE A 74 4.00 15.24 -14.22
N ASN A 75 3.33 15.30 -15.37
CA ASN A 75 3.87 15.99 -16.54
C ASN A 75 3.72 17.49 -16.32
N ASP A 76 4.76 18.12 -15.78
CA ASP A 76 4.84 19.57 -15.76
C ASP A 76 5.22 20.06 -17.17
N LEU A 77 4.24 20.68 -17.84
CA LEU A 77 4.39 21.26 -19.18
C LEU A 77 5.49 22.34 -19.23
N HIS A 78 5.93 22.87 -18.09
CA HIS A 78 6.99 23.87 -17.98
C HIS A 78 8.37 23.29 -17.61
N ASN A 79 8.50 21.96 -17.45
CA ASN A 79 9.77 21.35 -17.11
C ASN A 79 10.67 21.18 -18.33
N ILE A 80 11.54 22.18 -18.56
CA ILE A 80 12.49 22.28 -19.67
C ILE A 80 13.47 21.10 -19.73
N ASN A 81 13.62 20.33 -18.64
CA ASN A 81 14.61 19.26 -18.52
C ASN A 81 14.05 17.84 -18.74
N ASN A 82 12.78 17.65 -19.14
CA ASN A 82 12.15 16.33 -19.33
C ASN A 82 12.27 15.36 -18.13
N ASN A 83 12.58 15.86 -16.92
CA ASN A 83 12.67 15.01 -15.73
C ASN A 83 11.26 14.61 -15.28
N ILE A 84 10.93 13.33 -15.44
CA ILE A 84 9.69 12.75 -14.93
C ILE A 84 9.76 12.75 -13.40
N ASN A 85 8.95 13.60 -12.76
CA ASN A 85 8.86 13.63 -11.31
C ASN A 85 7.82 12.60 -10.84
N ILE A 86 8.30 11.51 -10.24
CA ILE A 86 7.45 10.44 -9.69
C ILE A 86 7.14 10.78 -8.24
N ASN A 87 5.88 11.12 -7.97
CA ASN A 87 5.38 11.32 -6.62
C ASN A 87 4.60 10.08 -6.17
N GLN A 88 4.42 9.91 -4.86
CA GLN A 88 3.65 8.78 -4.31
C GLN A 88 2.47 9.27 -3.48
N VAL A 89 1.31 8.64 -3.68
CA VAL A 89 0.12 8.88 -2.87
C VAL A 89 -0.36 7.57 -2.26
N THR A 90 -0.50 7.55 -0.95
CA THR A 90 -1.08 6.43 -0.21
C THR A 90 -2.59 6.57 -0.14
N LEU A 91 -3.30 5.54 -0.58
CA LEU A 91 -4.76 5.48 -0.61
C LEU A 91 -5.25 4.34 0.30
N LEU A 92 -6.33 4.59 1.04
CA LEU A 92 -6.95 3.61 1.94
C LEU A 92 -8.40 3.36 1.55
N ALA A 93 -8.82 2.10 1.54
CA ALA A 93 -10.19 1.70 1.32
C ALA A 93 -11.00 1.83 2.61
N LYS A 94 -11.92 2.79 2.66
CA LYS A 94 -12.86 2.96 3.78
C LYS A 94 -13.96 1.88 3.79
N ASN A 95 -14.36 1.40 2.62
CA ASN A 95 -15.48 0.49 2.43
C ASN A 95 -15.29 -0.34 1.14
N GLN A 96 -16.27 -1.19 0.84
CA GLN A 96 -16.24 -2.07 -0.34
C GLN A 96 -16.06 -1.29 -1.65
N ILE A 97 -16.74 -0.15 -1.81
CA ILE A 97 -16.62 0.71 -3.01
C ILE A 97 -15.18 1.21 -3.13
N GLY A 98 -14.60 1.68 -2.02
CA GLY A 98 -13.20 2.10 -1.97
C GLY A 98 -12.25 0.97 -2.35
N TYR A 99 -12.46 -0.24 -1.82
CA TYR A 99 -11.65 -1.41 -2.14
C TYR A 99 -11.71 -1.76 -3.64
N THR A 100 -12.90 -1.80 -4.23
CA THR A 100 -13.07 -2.02 -5.68
C THR A 100 -12.36 -0.94 -6.49
N ASN A 101 -12.44 0.33 -6.10
CA ASN A 101 -11.73 1.41 -6.78
C ASN A 101 -10.20 1.24 -6.70
N LEU A 102 -9.65 0.80 -5.55
CA LEU A 102 -8.22 0.53 -5.43
C LEU A 102 -7.77 -0.64 -6.33
N LEU A 103 -8.58 -1.69 -6.46
CA LEU A 103 -8.31 -2.78 -7.40
C LEU A 103 -8.25 -2.27 -8.85
N HIS A 104 -9.21 -1.42 -9.23
CA HIS A 104 -9.25 -0.82 -10.57
C HIS A 104 -8.03 0.06 -10.82
N LEU A 105 -7.64 0.92 -9.86
CA LEU A 105 -6.46 1.78 -9.96
C LEU A 105 -5.16 0.98 -10.06
N SER A 106 -4.99 -0.05 -9.23
CA SER A 106 -3.80 -0.92 -9.26
C SER A 106 -3.68 -1.65 -10.60
N SER A 107 -4.78 -2.19 -11.12
CA SER A 107 -4.82 -2.83 -12.44
C SER A 107 -4.45 -1.85 -13.56
N LYS A 108 -5.07 -0.67 -13.55
CA LYS A 108 -4.81 0.39 -14.54
C LYS A 108 -3.33 0.84 -14.50
N SER A 109 -2.76 1.04 -13.32
CA SER A 109 -1.35 1.41 -13.15
C SER A 109 -0.41 0.38 -13.79
N HIS A 110 -0.70 -0.91 -13.68
CA HIS A 110 0.12 -1.96 -14.29
C HIS A 110 0.02 -1.97 -15.82
N ILE A 111 -1.19 -1.78 -16.37
CA ILE A 111 -1.44 -1.78 -17.82
C ILE A 111 -0.87 -0.52 -18.49
N GLU A 112 -0.99 0.64 -17.87
CA GLU A 112 -0.51 1.90 -18.47
C GLU A 112 1.00 2.08 -18.33
N ASN A 113 1.62 1.58 -17.25
CA ASN A 113 3.08 1.62 -17.09
C ASN A 113 3.80 0.69 -18.07
N SER A 114 3.23 -0.48 -18.42
CA SER A 114 3.83 -1.39 -19.41
C SER A 114 3.86 -0.79 -20.82
N HIS A 115 3.08 0.26 -21.09
CA HIS A 115 3.07 0.95 -22.38
C HIS A 115 4.00 2.18 -22.42
N ASN A 116 4.43 2.70 -21.26
CA ASN A 116 5.13 3.99 -21.15
C ASN A 116 6.56 3.89 -20.59
N MET A 117 7.00 2.73 -20.11
CA MET A 117 8.42 2.47 -19.83
C MET A 117 8.89 1.26 -20.63
N PRO A 118 10.01 1.35 -21.37
CA PRO A 118 10.62 0.17 -21.95
C PRO A 118 11.05 -0.75 -20.80
N ASP A 119 10.83 -2.04 -20.97
CA ASP A 119 11.36 -3.05 -20.05
C ASP A 119 12.87 -2.88 -19.97
N THR A 120 13.35 -2.42 -18.81
CA THR A 120 14.76 -2.33 -18.38
C THR A 120 15.69 -1.35 -19.10
#